data_AF-A0A0C3P6L3-F1
#
_entry.id   AF-A0A0C3P6L3-F1
#
_cell.length_a   1.000
_cell.length_b   1.000
_cell.length_c   1.000
_cell.angle_alpha   90.00
_cell.angle_beta   90.00
_cell.angle_gamma   90.00
#
_symmetry.space_group_name_H-M   'P 1'
#
loop_
_entity.id
_entity.type
_entity.pdbx_description
1 polymer ?
#
loop_
_entity_poly.entity_id
_entity_poly.type
_entity_poly.pdbx_seq_one_letter_code
_entity_poly.pdbx_strand_id
1 'polypeptide(L)'
;MRVPISVLDGCGDSFHAADEKCKRGSTHFFADTGLTALLCHHDHVLWLVNMTSAGEKQHYALVLLKHLFEHLPTTTTVGLLCDIGCKLEHSCHKWKLFDEGILSRLKFGISVFHAYGHQWPCQIVYHPHKCVGFGLSDGEQCEQLWSSLKMLIPIL
;
A
#
# COMPACT_ATOMS: atom_id res chain seq x y z
N MET A 1 -10.15 -0.42 -15.15
CA MET A 1 -9.41 0.75 -14.61
C MET A 1 -10.17 2.02 -14.92
N ARG A 2 -10.27 2.96 -13.97
CA ARG A 2 -11.12 4.18 -14.08
C ARG A 2 -10.35 5.47 -14.40
N VAL A 3 -9.02 5.39 -14.46
CA VAL A 3 -8.12 6.53 -14.72
C VAL A 3 -7.26 6.22 -15.96
N PRO A 4 -7.01 7.19 -16.86
CA PRO A 4 -6.13 7.01 -18.01
C PRO A 4 -4.69 6.66 -17.62
N ILE A 5 -3.99 5.89 -18.45
CA ILE A 5 -2.60 5.48 -18.21
C ILE A 5 -1.67 6.69 -18.07
N SER A 6 -1.85 7.73 -18.88
CA SER A 6 -1.05 8.96 -18.80
C SER A 6 -1.12 9.65 -17.43
N VAL A 7 -2.28 9.58 -16.76
CA VAL A 7 -2.45 10.13 -15.41
C VAL A 7 -1.72 9.25 -14.39
N LEU A 8 -1.74 7.93 -14.56
CA LEU A 8 -1.02 7.00 -13.68
C LEU A 8 0.49 7.11 -13.85
N ASP A 9 0.97 7.36 -15.06
CA ASP A 9 2.38 7.66 -15.33
C ASP A 9 2.76 8.97 -14.64
N GLY A 10 1.96 10.02 -14.81
CA GLY A 10 2.13 11.27 -14.08
C GLY A 10 2.10 11.11 -12.55
N CYS A 11 1.28 10.20 -12.00
CA CYS A 11 1.32 9.89 -10.57
C CYS A 11 2.64 9.23 -10.16
N GLY A 12 3.19 8.35 -10.99
CA GLY A 12 4.50 7.72 -10.73
C GLY A 12 5.65 8.71 -10.73
N ASP A 13 5.58 9.73 -11.59
CA ASP A 13 6.63 10.76 -11.68
C ASP A 13 6.53 11.82 -10.58
N SER A 14 5.31 12.12 -10.12
CA SER A 14 5.04 13.17 -9.14
C SER A 14 5.02 12.69 -7.69
N PHE A 15 4.52 11.48 -7.43
CA PHE A 15 4.36 10.96 -6.07
C PHE A 15 5.56 10.09 -5.67
N HIS A 16 6.26 10.51 -4.62
CA HIS A 16 7.37 9.77 -4.02
C HIS A 16 6.91 9.22 -2.67
N ALA A 17 6.57 7.93 -2.60
CA ALA A 17 6.15 7.26 -1.37
C ALA A 17 7.29 7.18 -0.33
N ALA A 18 8.52 6.97 -0.83
CA ALA A 18 9.73 6.94 -0.02
C ALA A 18 10.89 7.58 -0.79
N ASP A 19 11.80 8.25 -0.08
CA ASP A 19 13.04 8.75 -0.67
C ASP A 19 14.02 7.59 -0.86
N GLU A 20 14.08 7.04 -2.08
CA GLU A 20 15.03 5.97 -2.45
C GLU A 20 16.50 6.37 -2.23
N LYS A 21 16.82 7.68 -2.18
CA LYS A 21 18.17 8.18 -1.94
C LYS A 21 18.55 8.16 -0.46
N CYS A 22 17.56 8.18 0.44
CA CYS A 22 17.78 7.96 1.86
C CYS A 22 17.78 6.46 2.16
N LYS A 23 18.96 5.82 2.08
CA LYS A 23 19.16 4.46 2.63
C LYS A 23 18.98 4.47 4.16
N ARG A 24 17.73 4.42 4.61
CA ARG A 24 17.36 4.22 6.03
C ARG A 24 17.53 2.74 6.38
N GLY A 25 18.77 2.29 6.46
CA GLY A 25 19.09 0.91 6.77
C GLY A 25 20.41 0.50 6.13
N SER A 26 21.41 0.23 6.96
CA SER A 26 22.67 -0.31 6.50
C SER A 26 22.57 -1.83 6.41
N THR A 27 22.64 -2.38 5.19
CA THR A 27 22.78 -3.83 4.96
C THR A 27 24.11 -4.38 5.49
N HIS A 28 25.01 -3.50 5.94
CA HIS A 28 26.29 -3.89 6.55
C HIS A 28 26.10 -4.48 7.95
N PHE A 29 25.07 -4.04 8.68
CA PHE A 29 24.83 -4.46 10.07
C PHE A 29 23.52 -5.22 10.25
N PHE A 30 22.54 -5.00 9.37
CA PHE A 30 21.23 -5.63 9.47
C PHE A 30 20.89 -6.38 8.18
N ALA A 31 20.41 -7.61 8.32
CA ALA A 31 19.89 -8.40 7.19
C ALA A 31 18.60 -7.78 6.63
N ASP A 32 17.81 -7.16 7.52
CA ASP A 32 16.56 -6.50 7.18
C ASP A 32 16.75 -4.98 7.22
N THR A 33 16.24 -4.31 6.18
CA THR A 33 16.32 -2.86 6.00
C THR A 33 15.05 -2.13 6.40
N GLY A 34 13.99 -2.87 6.72
CA GLY A 34 12.69 -2.32 7.08
C GLY A 34 11.63 -3.39 7.26
N LEU A 35 10.42 -2.96 7.55
CA LEU A 35 9.23 -3.80 7.69
C LEU A 35 8.12 -3.22 6.81
N THR A 36 7.37 -4.10 6.15
CA THR A 36 6.07 -3.75 5.56
C THR A 36 4.98 -4.45 6.35
N ALA A 37 3.93 -3.73 6.73
CA ALA A 37 2.81 -4.26 7.50
C ALA A 37 1.52 -4.31 6.68
N LEU A 38 0.67 -5.27 7.02
CA LEU A 38 -0.75 -5.25 6.68
C LEU A 38 -1.54 -5.17 7.98
N LEU A 39 -2.31 -4.10 8.13
CA LEU A 39 -3.18 -3.86 9.26
C LEU A 39 -4.64 -3.95 8.83
N CYS A 40 -5.51 -4.34 9.77
CA CYS A 40 -6.95 -4.17 9.59
C CYS A 40 -7.38 -2.76 9.99
N HIS A 41 -8.63 -2.41 9.67
CA HIS A 41 -9.23 -1.12 10.02
C HIS A 41 -9.30 -0.83 11.53
N HIS A 42 -9.14 -1.84 12.39
CA HIS A 42 -9.14 -1.69 13.85
C HIS A 42 -7.72 -1.51 14.44
N ASP A 43 -6.76 -1.09 13.61
CA ASP A 43 -5.36 -0.84 13.99
C ASP A 43 -4.61 -2.09 14.51
N HIS A 44 -5.13 -3.29 14.21
CA HIS A 44 -4.44 -4.54 14.52
C HIS A 44 -3.57 -4.99 13.34
N VAL A 45 -2.29 -5.24 13.64
CA VAL A 45 -1.34 -5.88 12.73
C VAL A 45 -1.81 -7.31 12.46
N LEU A 46 -2.06 -7.60 11.19
CA LEU A 46 -2.37 -8.96 10.75
C LEU A 46 -1.08 -9.71 10.44
N TRP A 47 -0.22 -9.10 9.62
CA TRP A 47 1.08 -9.67 9.24
C TRP A 47 2.13 -8.58 8.97
N LEU A 48 3.40 -8.99 9.13
CA LEU A 48 4.59 -8.20 8.82
C LEU A 48 5.46 -8.99 7.85
N VAL A 49 6.14 -8.28 6.95
CA VAL A 49 7.15 -8.85 6.07
C VAL A 49 8.45 -8.06 6.21
N ASN A 50 9.56 -8.80 6.35
CA ASN A 50 10.89 -8.24 6.41
C ASN A 50 11.34 -7.76 5.02
N MET A 51 11.86 -6.54 4.96
CA MET A 51 12.41 -5.97 3.75
C MET A 51 13.90 -6.27 3.65
N THR A 52 14.25 -7.32 2.92
CA THR A 52 15.65 -7.76 2.70
C THR A 52 16.35 -7.05 1.54
N SER A 53 15.63 -6.20 0.80
CA SER A 53 16.18 -5.39 -0.29
C SER A 53 15.82 -3.93 -0.11
N ALA A 54 16.72 -3.03 -0.54
CA ALA A 54 16.47 -1.61 -0.41
C ALA A 54 15.21 -1.16 -1.18
N GLY A 55 14.44 -0.30 -0.53
CA GLY A 55 13.24 0.34 -1.07
C GLY A 55 11.95 -0.44 -0.82
N GLU A 56 10.86 0.31 -0.61
CA GLU A 56 9.51 -0.22 -0.53
C GLU A 56 9.03 -0.67 -1.91
N LYS A 57 9.25 -1.94 -2.20
CA LYS A 57 8.83 -2.53 -3.47
C LYS A 57 7.39 -3.05 -3.36
N GLN A 58 6.64 -2.89 -4.45
CA GLN A 58 5.24 -3.34 -4.55
C GLN A 58 5.02 -4.82 -4.18
N HIS A 59 6.03 -5.68 -4.37
CA HIS A 59 5.92 -7.11 -4.09
C HIS A 59 5.66 -7.44 -2.61
N TYR A 60 6.09 -6.59 -1.66
CA TYR A 60 5.78 -6.79 -0.25
C TYR A 60 4.27 -6.69 0.02
N ALA A 61 3.62 -5.65 -0.52
CA ALA A 61 2.17 -5.49 -0.44
C ALA A 61 1.42 -6.63 -1.16
N LEU A 62 1.92 -7.07 -2.32
CA LEU A 62 1.31 -8.17 -3.08
C LEU A 62 1.33 -9.49 -2.32
N VAL A 63 2.44 -9.82 -1.65
CA VAL A 63 2.56 -11.05 -0.85
C VAL A 63 1.61 -11.00 0.34
N LEU A 64 1.55 -9.88 1.05
CA LEU A 64 0.62 -9.69 2.17
C LEU A 64 -0.84 -9.82 1.74
N LEU A 65 -1.21 -9.20 0.62
CA LEU A 65 -2.55 -9.33 0.05
C LEU A 65 -2.87 -10.77 -0.37
N LYS A 66 -1.94 -11.46 -1.04
CA LYS A 66 -2.13 -12.86 -1.40
C LYS A 66 -2.43 -13.70 -0.16
N HIS A 67 -1.62 -13.53 0.88
CA HIS A 67 -1.77 -14.26 2.12
C HIS A 67 -3.08 -13.94 2.85
N LEU A 68 -3.52 -12.69 2.84
CA LEU A 68 -4.84 -12.30 3.35
C LEU A 68 -5.95 -13.06 2.62
N PHE A 69 -5.90 -13.10 1.28
CA PHE A 69 -6.96 -13.71 0.47
C PHE A 69 -7.02 -15.24 0.59
N GLU A 70 -5.92 -15.89 0.98
CA GLU A 70 -5.88 -17.33 1.34
C GLU A 70 -6.69 -17.63 2.62
N HIS A 71 -6.87 -16.63 3.50
CA HIS A 71 -7.57 -16.77 4.79
C HIS A 71 -9.00 -16.22 4.79
N LEU A 72 -9.47 -15.66 3.67
CA LEU A 72 -10.79 -15.05 3.57
C LEU A 72 -11.75 -15.90 2.73
N PRO A 73 -13.03 -16.00 3.13
CA PRO A 73 -14.07 -16.57 2.28
C PRO A 73 -14.12 -15.86 0.92
N THR A 74 -14.42 -16.61 -0.14
CA THR A 74 -14.54 -16.09 -1.52
C THR A 74 -15.64 -15.05 -1.70
N THR A 75 -16.59 -14.98 -0.77
CA THR A 75 -17.67 -13.98 -0.71
C THR A 75 -17.22 -12.63 -0.13
N THR A 76 -16.03 -12.55 0.45
CA THR A 76 -15.57 -11.35 1.17
C THR A 76 -14.98 -10.33 0.21
N THR A 77 -15.54 -9.12 0.22
CA THR A 77 -14.95 -7.95 -0.45
C THR A 77 -13.97 -7.25 0.50
N VAL A 78 -12.79 -6.90 -0.01
CA VAL A 78 -11.71 -6.24 0.74
C VAL A 78 -11.42 -4.89 0.12
N GLY A 79 -11.36 -3.85 0.96
CA GLY A 79 -10.80 -2.55 0.60
C GLY A 79 -9.36 -2.45 1.08
N LEU A 80 -8.46 -2.05 0.19
CA LEU A 80 -7.07 -1.74 0.48
C LEU A 80 -6.85 -0.23 0.38
N LEU A 81 -6.31 0.36 1.43
CA LEU A 81 -5.75 1.71 1.43
C LEU A 81 -4.23 1.61 1.52
N CYS A 82 -3.54 2.20 0.56
CA CYS A 82 -2.09 2.38 0.59
C CYS A 82 -1.67 3.54 -0.30
N ASP A 83 -0.51 4.12 -0.02
CA ASP A 83 0.00 5.33 -0.66
C ASP A 83 0.06 5.26 -2.19
N ILE A 84 0.24 4.06 -2.72
CA ILE A 84 0.39 3.76 -4.15
C ILE A 84 -0.75 2.92 -4.71
N GLY A 85 -1.95 2.96 -4.09
CA GLY A 85 -3.10 2.13 -4.47
C GLY A 85 -3.44 2.15 -5.96
N CYS A 86 -3.37 3.32 -6.60
CA CYS A 86 -3.61 3.46 -8.05
C CYS A 86 -2.57 2.73 -8.92
N LYS A 87 -1.29 2.80 -8.54
CA LYS A 87 -0.19 2.13 -9.25
C LYS A 87 -0.24 0.63 -8.98
N LEU A 88 -0.63 0.23 -7.78
CA LEU A 88 -0.77 -1.18 -7.42
C LEU A 88 -1.90 -1.83 -8.22
N GLU A 89 -3.09 -1.21 -8.29
CA GLU A 89 -4.19 -1.69 -9.14
C GLU A 89 -3.73 -1.81 -10.61
N HIS A 90 -3.04 -0.78 -11.13
CA HIS A 90 -2.52 -0.79 -12.49
C HIS A 90 -1.56 -1.97 -12.73
N SER A 91 -0.60 -2.19 -11.84
CA SER A 91 0.33 -3.32 -11.90
C SER A 91 -0.41 -4.66 -11.85
N CYS A 92 -1.41 -4.80 -10.98
CA CYS A 92 -2.20 -6.02 -10.86
C CYS A 92 -2.90 -6.39 -12.16
N HIS A 93 -3.55 -5.43 -12.83
CA HIS A 93 -4.21 -5.68 -14.11
C HIS A 93 -3.23 -5.86 -15.28
N LYS A 94 -2.16 -5.06 -15.33
CA LYS A 94 -1.18 -5.12 -16.43
C LYS A 94 -0.44 -6.45 -16.44
N TRP A 95 -0.03 -6.94 -15.28
CA TRP A 95 0.80 -8.13 -15.14
C TRP A 95 0.05 -9.38 -14.68
N LYS A 96 -1.27 -9.29 -14.48
CA LYS A 96 -2.13 -10.39 -14.00
C LYS A 96 -1.61 -11.01 -12.70
N LEU A 97 -1.27 -10.15 -11.73
CA LEU A 97 -0.63 -10.56 -10.47
C LEU A 97 -1.59 -11.30 -9.53
N PHE A 98 -2.89 -11.12 -9.72
CA PHE A 98 -3.95 -11.84 -9.04
C PHE A 98 -4.94 -12.38 -10.07
N ASP A 99 -5.65 -13.46 -9.72
CA ASP A 99 -6.76 -13.95 -10.52
C ASP A 99 -7.98 -13.01 -10.44
N GLU A 100 -8.90 -13.17 -11.38
CA GLU A 100 -10.12 -12.35 -11.46
C GLU A 100 -11.05 -12.54 -10.25
N GLY A 101 -10.99 -13.68 -9.56
CA GLY A 101 -11.73 -13.93 -8.33
C GLY A 101 -11.26 -13.03 -7.18
N ILE A 102 -9.95 -12.81 -7.07
CA ILE A 102 -9.35 -11.83 -6.14
C ILE A 102 -9.62 -10.40 -6.61
N LEU A 103 -9.35 -10.08 -7.88
CA LEU A 103 -9.45 -8.70 -8.38
C LEU A 103 -10.87 -8.14 -8.37
N SER A 104 -11.89 -8.97 -8.62
CA SER A 104 -13.29 -8.54 -8.59
C SER A 104 -13.75 -8.08 -7.20
N ARG A 105 -13.20 -8.70 -6.14
CA ARG A 105 -13.53 -8.45 -4.73
C ARG A 105 -12.49 -7.59 -3.99
N LEU A 106 -11.43 -7.15 -4.66
CA LEU A 106 -10.44 -6.22 -4.12
C LEU A 106 -10.73 -4.79 -4.63
N LYS A 107 -10.88 -3.83 -3.71
CA LYS A 107 -11.02 -2.41 -4.01
C LYS A 107 -9.75 -1.68 -3.58
N PHE A 108 -9.24 -0.81 -4.43
CA PHE A 108 -8.05 -0.02 -4.16
C PHE A 108 -8.44 1.42 -3.85
N GLY A 109 -7.78 2.00 -2.85
CA GLY A 109 -7.82 3.41 -2.52
C GLY A 109 -6.45 3.88 -2.05
N ILE A 110 -6.28 5.19 -1.93
CA ILE A 110 -5.05 5.83 -1.46
C ILE A 110 -5.32 6.47 -0.11
N SER A 111 -4.44 6.26 0.87
CA SER A 111 -4.58 6.87 2.19
C SER A 111 -4.80 8.39 2.10
N VAL A 112 -5.64 8.94 2.98
CA VAL A 112 -6.24 10.28 2.86
C VAL A 112 -5.18 11.36 2.67
N PHE A 113 -4.09 11.31 3.43
CA PHE A 113 -3.05 12.34 3.35
C PHE A 113 -2.22 12.19 2.07
N HIS A 114 -2.02 10.96 1.62
CA HIS A 114 -1.24 10.65 0.42
C HIS A 114 -2.01 10.93 -0.87
N ALA A 115 -3.35 10.84 -0.87
CA ALA A 115 -4.18 11.02 -2.05
C ALA A 115 -3.90 12.35 -2.75
N TYR A 116 -3.72 13.44 -1.99
CA TYR A 116 -3.46 14.78 -2.54
C TYR A 116 -2.10 14.93 -3.24
N GLY A 117 -1.15 14.01 -2.98
CA GLY A 117 0.11 13.94 -3.71
C GLY A 117 -0.01 13.35 -5.11
N HIS A 118 -1.16 12.77 -5.46
CA HIS A 118 -1.42 12.20 -6.79
C HIS A 118 -2.08 13.21 -7.72
N GLN A 119 -2.09 12.88 -9.02
CA GLN A 119 -2.74 13.69 -10.05
C GLN A 119 -4.25 13.84 -9.78
N TRP A 120 -4.83 14.97 -10.19
CA TRP A 120 -6.23 15.32 -9.89
C TRP A 120 -7.26 14.22 -10.21
N PRO A 121 -7.20 13.50 -11.36
CA PRO A 121 -8.15 12.41 -11.62
C PRO A 121 -7.98 11.24 -10.64
N CYS A 122 -6.75 10.96 -10.20
CA CYS A 122 -6.46 9.95 -9.20
C CYS A 122 -7.13 10.30 -7.86
N GLN A 123 -7.05 11.57 -7.45
CA GLN A 123 -7.73 12.09 -6.25
C GLN A 123 -9.25 11.97 -6.29
N ILE A 124 -9.87 11.88 -7.47
CA ILE A 124 -11.31 11.69 -7.59
C ILE A 124 -11.67 10.21 -7.50
N VAL A 125 -10.87 9.35 -8.12
CA VAL A 125 -11.17 7.93 -8.26
C VAL A 125 -10.75 7.11 -7.04
N TYR A 126 -9.62 7.45 -6.42
CA TYR A 126 -8.95 6.63 -5.40
C TYR A 126 -9.00 7.21 -3.99
N HIS A 127 -9.49 8.44 -3.81
CA HIS A 127 -9.60 9.01 -2.47
C HIS A 127 -10.68 8.25 -1.67
N PRO A 128 -10.40 7.74 -0.46
CA PRO A 128 -11.27 6.82 0.29
C PRO A 128 -12.66 7.40 0.53
N HIS A 129 -12.76 8.68 0.90
CA HIS A 129 -14.05 9.36 1.06
C HIS A 129 -14.90 9.48 -0.24
N LYS A 130 -14.32 9.22 -1.41
CA LYS A 130 -15.03 9.16 -2.71
C LYS A 130 -15.24 7.73 -3.19
N CYS A 131 -14.70 6.74 -2.47
CA CYS A 131 -14.79 5.33 -2.79
C CYS A 131 -15.80 4.65 -1.85
N VAL A 132 -16.89 4.13 -2.42
CA VAL A 132 -17.88 3.37 -1.65
C VAL A 132 -17.22 2.15 -1.00
N GLY A 133 -17.47 1.96 0.30
CA GLY A 133 -16.99 0.82 1.08
C GLY A 133 -15.92 1.17 2.11
N PHE A 134 -15.19 2.28 1.96
CA PHE A 134 -14.15 2.69 2.91
C PHE A 134 -14.67 3.52 4.10
N GLY A 135 -15.88 4.07 4.02
CA GLY A 135 -16.44 4.88 5.09
C GLY A 135 -15.57 6.10 5.41
N LEU A 136 -15.21 6.25 6.69
CA LEU A 136 -14.31 7.30 7.20
C LEU A 136 -12.89 6.80 7.47
N SER A 137 -12.50 5.67 6.88
CA SER A 137 -11.14 5.14 7.03
C SER A 137 -10.14 6.09 6.39
N ASP A 138 -9.08 6.44 7.13
CA ASP A 138 -8.02 7.32 6.65
C ASP A 138 -6.90 6.56 5.91
N GLY A 139 -6.65 5.30 6.23
CA GLY A 139 -5.56 4.50 5.67
C GLY A 139 -4.19 4.79 6.28
N GLU A 140 -4.13 5.43 7.45
CA GLU A 140 -2.89 5.90 8.09
C GLU A 140 -2.41 4.97 9.23
N GLN A 141 -2.92 3.74 9.25
CA GLN A 141 -2.67 2.78 10.33
C GLN A 141 -1.20 2.36 10.43
N CYS A 142 -0.52 2.24 9.29
CA CYS A 142 0.90 1.93 9.23
C CYS A 142 1.73 3.03 9.92
N GLU A 143 1.44 4.29 9.60
CA GLU A 143 2.14 5.48 10.09
C GLU A 143 1.98 5.62 11.61
N GLN A 144 0.78 5.34 12.12
CA GLN A 144 0.49 5.31 13.55
C GLN A 144 1.24 4.18 14.27
N LEU A 145 1.28 2.98 13.67
CA LEU A 145 2.08 1.86 14.17
C LEU A 145 3.56 2.24 14.22
N TRP A 146 4.12 2.79 13.14
CA TRP A 146 5.53 3.18 13.06
C TRP A 146 5.88 4.28 14.06
N SER A 147 4.98 5.25 14.26
CA SER A 147 5.13 6.26 15.32
C SER A 147 5.22 5.62 16.71
N SER A 148 4.37 4.63 16.98
CA SER A 148 4.36 3.90 18.26
C SER A 148 5.59 3.02 18.47
N LEU A 149 6.10 2.42 17.39
CA LEU A 149 7.31 1.57 17.41
C LEU A 149 8.61 2.37 17.29
N LYS A 150 8.56 3.69 17.10
CA LYS A 150 9.73 4.54 16.91
C LYS A 150 10.78 4.37 18.01
N MET A 151 10.36 4.11 19.25
CA MET A 151 11.26 3.89 20.38
C MET A 151 12.13 2.62 20.26
N LEU A 152 11.74 1.69 19.39
CA LEU A 152 12.49 0.46 19.12
C LEU A 152 13.53 0.64 18.01
N ILE A 153 13.52 1.77 17.31
CA ILE A 153 14.48 2.07 16.25
C ILE A 153 15.77 2.55 16.91
N PRO A 154 16.89 1.81 16.81
CA PRO A 154 18.15 2.25 17.38
C PRO A 154 18.62 3.54 16.69
N ILE A 155 19.08 4.50 17.50
CA ILE A 155 19.80 5.68 17.00
C ILE A 155 21.20 5.17 16.61
N LEU A 156 21.44 5.04 15.30
CA LEU A 156 22.72 4.66 14.71
C LEU A 156 23.52 5.90 14.32
#